data_AF-A0A2A2LMY7-F1
#
_entry.id   AF-A0A2A2LMY7-F1
#
_cell.length_a   1.000
_cell.length_b   1.000
_cell.length_c   1.000
_cell.angle_alpha   90.00
_cell.angle_beta   90.00
_cell.angle_gamma   90.00
#
_symmetry.space_group_name_H-M   'P 1'
#
loop_
_entity.id
_entity.type
_entity.pdbx_description
1 polymer ?
#
loop_
_entity_poly.entity_id
_entity_poly.type
_entity_poly.pdbx_seq_one_letter_code
_entity_poly.pdbx_strand_id
1 'polypeptide(L)'
;MERIAVPNDKAMPILLQYRGKRYDATEFAKKHPGGEKVLRALAGEDVEKFMRGQQQILGLKHEHSETAFKMLENFDADNYHKASI
;
A
#
# COMPACT_ATOMS: atom_id res chain seq x y z
N MET A 1 19.84 -3.87 11.89
CA MET A 1 19.11 -2.59 12.02
C MET A 1 17.68 -2.83 11.58
N GLU A 2 16.77 -3.06 12.51
CA GLU A 2 15.34 -3.11 12.24
C GLU A 2 14.86 -1.67 12.00
N ARG A 3 14.47 -1.35 10.77
CA ARG A 3 13.76 -0.10 10.51
C ARG A 3 12.35 -0.27 11.07
N ILE A 4 12.08 0.37 12.19
CA ILE A 4 10.72 0.54 12.69
C ILE A 4 10.06 1.50 11.71
N ALA A 5 9.17 0.99 10.86
CA ALA A 5 8.40 1.84 9.97
C ALA A 5 7.56 2.78 10.83
N VAL A 6 7.88 4.08 10.79
CA VAL A 6 7.13 5.10 11.53
C VAL A 6 5.81 5.28 10.80
N PRO A 7 4.66 4.93 11.41
CA PRO A 7 3.38 5.01 10.73
C PRO A 7 3.07 6.46 10.35
N ASN A 8 2.61 6.65 9.12
CA ASN A 8 2.22 7.96 8.62
C ASN A 8 1.01 8.54 9.39
N ASP A 9 0.99 9.86 9.58
CA ASP A 9 -0.10 10.57 10.28
C ASP A 9 -1.44 10.38 9.53
N LYS A 10 -2.56 10.46 10.26
CA LYS A 10 -3.90 10.32 9.66
C LYS A 10 -4.18 11.37 8.58
N ALA A 11 -3.58 12.55 8.69
CA ALA A 11 -3.74 13.65 7.74
C ALA A 11 -2.91 13.49 6.45
N MET A 12 -1.98 12.53 6.39
CA MET A 12 -1.08 12.38 5.25
C MET A 12 -1.50 11.24 4.32
N PRO A 13 -1.22 11.37 3.00
CA PRO A 13 -1.55 10.36 2.01
C PRO A 13 -0.75 9.08 2.22
N ILE A 14 -1.37 7.93 1.94
CA ILE A 14 -0.75 6.61 2.04
C ILE A 14 -0.24 6.23 0.65
N LEU A 15 0.98 6.69 0.34
CA LEU A 15 1.65 6.35 -0.91
C LEU A 15 2.40 5.04 -0.77
N LEU A 16 2.19 4.10 -1.68
CA LEU A 16 2.90 2.82 -1.73
C LEU A 16 3.73 2.74 -3.00
N GLN A 17 4.83 2.00 -2.95
CA GLN A 17 5.65 1.72 -4.13
C GLN A 17 5.50 0.25 -4.54
N TYR A 18 5.37 0.00 -5.84
CA TYR A 18 5.42 -1.34 -6.38
C TYR A 18 5.96 -1.30 -7.80
N ARG A 19 7.04 -2.07 -8.05
CA ARG A 19 7.72 -2.16 -9.36
C ARG A 19 8.08 -0.79 -9.95
N GLY A 20 8.48 0.15 -9.09
CA GLY A 20 8.89 1.50 -9.49
C GLY A 20 7.75 2.48 -9.78
N LYS A 21 6.49 2.07 -9.63
CA LYS A 21 5.31 2.95 -9.68
C LYS A 21 4.87 3.35 -8.28
N ARG A 22 4.15 4.47 -8.19
CA ARG A 22 3.55 4.99 -6.94
C ARG A 22 2.04 4.84 -6.99
N TYR A 23 1.46 4.43 -5.86
CA TYR A 23 0.04 4.19 -5.72
C TYR A 23 -0.50 4.92 -4.50
N ASP A 24 -1.61 5.62 -4.65
CA ASP A 24 -2.29 6.29 -3.54
C ASP A 24 -3.38 5.39 -2.95
N ALA A 25 -3.05 4.71 -1.85
CA ALA A 25 -3.97 3.82 -1.15
C ALA A 25 -4.81 4.54 -0.09
N THR A 26 -4.81 5.88 -0.02
CA THR A 26 -5.47 6.64 1.06
C THR A 26 -6.95 6.31 1.18
N GLU A 27 -7.68 6.34 0.06
CA GLU A 27 -9.11 6.03 0.03
C GLU A 27 -9.38 4.53 0.21
N PHE A 28 -8.47 3.69 -0.28
CA PHE A 28 -8.56 2.24 -0.12
C PHE A 28 -8.33 1.78 1.32
N ALA A 29 -7.54 2.51 2.10
CA ALA A 29 -7.06 2.03 3.39
C ALA A 29 -8.19 1.77 4.41
N LYS A 30 -9.31 2.49 4.29
CA LYS A 30 -10.53 2.27 5.10
C LYS A 30 -11.26 0.97 4.74
N LYS A 31 -11.04 0.44 3.54
CA LYS A 31 -11.69 -0.77 2.99
C LYS A 31 -10.74 -1.98 3.01
N HIS A 32 -9.49 -1.80 3.39
CA HIS A 32 -8.48 -2.85 3.36
C HIS A 32 -8.76 -3.93 4.42
N PRO A 33 -8.94 -5.21 4.04
CA PRO A 33 -9.26 -6.29 4.99
C PRO A 33 -8.18 -6.50 6.07
N GLY A 34 -6.90 -6.24 5.74
CA GLY A 34 -5.80 -6.27 6.70
C GLY A 34 -5.74 -5.05 7.64
N GLY A 35 -6.67 -4.11 7.49
CA GLY A 35 -6.79 -2.89 8.27
C GLY A 35 -5.95 -1.71 7.74
N GLU A 36 -6.39 -0.50 8.09
CA GLU A 36 -5.75 0.76 7.69
C GLU A 36 -4.32 0.89 8.23
N LYS A 37 -4.09 0.43 9.46
CA LYS A 37 -2.80 0.57 10.16
C LYS A 37 -1.64 -0.07 9.40
N VAL A 38 -1.89 -1.19 8.71
CA VAL A 38 -0.87 -1.89 7.91
C VAL A 38 -0.39 -1.01 6.76
N LEU A 39 -1.32 -0.40 6.03
CA LEU A 39 -0.97 0.45 4.89
C LEU A 39 -0.28 1.74 5.33
N ARG A 40 -0.70 2.34 6.46
CA ARG A 40 -0.01 3.49 7.05
C ARG A 40 1.42 3.19 7.50
N ALA A 41 1.65 1.99 8.01
CA ALA A 41 2.99 1.54 8.39
C ALA A 41 3.87 1.27 7.16
N LEU A 42 3.28 0.96 6.00
CA LEU A 42 4.00 0.75 4.74
C LEU A 42 4.00 2.00 3.84
N ALA A 43 3.54 3.15 4.34
CA ALA A 43 3.55 4.39 3.57
C ALA A 43 5.00 4.76 3.22
N GLY A 44 5.25 4.94 1.92
CA GLY A 44 6.55 5.22 1.33
C GLY A 44 7.37 3.98 0.98
N GLU A 45 6.96 2.78 1.39
CA GLU A 45 7.74 1.55 1.21
C GLU A 45 7.38 0.80 -0.08
N ASP A 46 8.31 -0.03 -0.57
CA ASP A 46 8.01 -1.02 -1.60
C ASP A 46 7.25 -2.20 -0.99
N VAL A 47 6.04 -2.45 -1.50
CA VAL A 47 5.12 -3.41 -0.90
C VAL A 47 5.18 -4.80 -1.53
N GLU A 48 6.04 -5.05 -2.53
CA GLU A 48 6.05 -6.34 -3.25
C GLU A 48 6.22 -7.52 -2.29
N LYS A 49 7.26 -7.46 -1.45
CA LYS A 49 7.60 -8.54 -0.52
C LYS A 49 6.54 -8.72 0.57
N PHE A 50 5.87 -7.65 0.98
CA PHE A 50 4.77 -7.73 1.94
C PHE A 50 3.52 -8.34 1.30
N MET A 51 3.18 -7.93 0.07
CA MET A 51 2.04 -8.47 -0.67
C MET A 51 2.23 -9.96 -1.02
N ARG A 52 3.45 -10.39 -1.33
CA ARG A 52 3.80 -11.80 -1.58
C ARG A 52 3.92 -12.64 -0.30
N GLY A 53 3.67 -12.06 0.88
CA GLY A 53 3.85 -12.75 2.15
C GLY A 53 5.29 -13.19 2.41
N GLN A 54 6.29 -12.52 1.83
CA GLN A 54 7.71 -12.78 2.09
C GLN A 54 8.22 -12.01 3.31
N GLN A 55 7.58 -10.87 3.62
CA GLN A 55 7.84 -10.07 4.83
C GLN A 55 6.58 -9.97 5.69
N GLN A 56 6.79 -9.83 6.99
CA GLN A 56 5.76 -9.63 7.99
C GLN A 56 5.69 -8.15 8.35
N ILE A 57 4.48 -7.66 8.64
CA ILE A 57 4.22 -6.29 9.06
C ILE A 57 3.25 -6.30 10.25
N LEU A 58 3.63 -5.68 11.37
CA LEU A 58 2.80 -5.60 12.58
C LEU A 58 2.28 -6.97 13.10
N GLY A 59 3.04 -8.05 12.94
CA GLY A 59 2.56 -9.39 13.33
C GLY A 59 1.79 -10.13 12.23
N LEU A 60 1.44 -9.45 11.13
CA LEU A 60 0.62 -9.98 10.05
C LEU A 60 1.48 -10.37 8.84
N LYS A 61 1.20 -11.55 8.29
CA LYS A 61 1.87 -12.09 7.11
C LYS A 61 0.87 -12.95 6.34
N HIS A 62 0.59 -12.57 5.10
CA HIS A 62 -0.21 -13.37 4.18
C HIS A 62 0.16 -13.02 2.74
N GLU A 63 -0.08 -13.97 1.84
CA GLU A 63 0.09 -13.75 0.42
C GLU A 63 -1.22 -13.20 -0.18
N HIS A 64 -1.09 -12.20 -1.03
CA HIS A 64 -2.19 -11.64 -1.81
C HIS A 64 -2.31 -12.36 -3.15
N SER A 65 -3.55 -12.50 -3.64
CA SER A 65 -3.80 -13.04 -4.98
C SER A 65 -3.36 -12.09 -6.08
N GLU A 66 -3.17 -12.62 -7.30
CA GLU A 66 -2.88 -11.79 -8.48
C GLU A 66 -3.94 -10.70 -8.72
N THR A 67 -5.20 -10.98 -8.38
CA THR A 67 -6.29 -10.00 -8.45
C THR A 67 -6.04 -8.81 -7.54
N ALA A 68 -5.48 -9.00 -6.35
CA ALA A 68 -5.16 -7.89 -5.45
C ALA A 68 -4.02 -7.01 -6.02
N PHE A 69 -3.03 -7.62 -6.68
CA PHE A 69 -2.02 -6.84 -7.42
C PHE A 69 -2.64 -6.05 -8.58
N LYS A 70 -3.61 -6.62 -9.31
CA LYS A 70 -4.34 -5.88 -10.35
C LYS A 70 -5.19 -4.75 -9.78
N MET A 71 -5.78 -4.93 -8.59
CA MET A 71 -6.53 -3.86 -7.91
C MET A 71 -5.65 -2.66 -7.56
N LEU A 72 -4.36 -2.88 -7.29
CA LEU A 72 -3.41 -1.80 -7.02
C LEU A 72 -3.32 -0.81 -8.19
N GLU A 73 -3.41 -1.28 -9.44
CA GLU A 73 -3.38 -0.43 -10.64
C GLU A 73 -4.53 0.61 -10.69
N ASN A 74 -5.65 0.37 -10.01
CA ASN A 74 -6.74 1.35 -9.91
C ASN A 74 -6.38 2.58 -9.06
N PHE A 75 -5.30 2.50 -8.29
CA PHE A 75 -4.82 3.54 -7.38
C PHE A 75 -3.51 4.16 -7.86
N ASP A 76 -3.14 3.95 -9.13
CA ASP A 76 -1.93 4.51 -9.74
C ASP A 76 -1.97 6.05 -9.64
N ALA A 77 -1.03 6.60 -8.85
CA ALA A 77 -0.99 8.01 -8.51
C ALA A 77 -0.54 8.89 -9.68
N ASP A 78 0.23 8.32 -10.62
CA ASP A 78 0.67 8.99 -11.84
C ASP A 78 -0.44 9.06 -12.90
N ASN A 79 -1.37 8.10 -12.90
CA ASN A 79 -2.50 8.04 -13.84
C ASN A 79 -3.80 8.67 -13.30
N TYR A 80 -3.82 9.14 -12.05
CA TYR A 80 -5.03 9.70 -11.41
C TYR A 80 -5.54 11.02 -12.05
N HIS A 81 -4.87 11.53 -13.10
CA HIS A 81 -5.23 12.76 -13.81
C HIS A 81 -6.07 12.58 -15.10
N LYS A 82 -6.59 11.38 -15.42
CA LYS A 82 -7.33 11.13 -16.68
C LYS A 82 -8.81 10.72 -16.54
N ALA A 83 -9.51 11.20 -15.51
CA ALA A 83 -10.97 11.03 -15.43
C ALA A 83 -11.66 12.33 -14.99
N SER A 84 -11.43 13.42 -15.74
CA SER A 84 -12.31 14.59 -15.78
C SER A 84 -11.97 15.42 -17.01
N ILE A 85 -12.52 15.01 -18.17
CA ILE A 85 -12.78 15.90 -19.31
C ILE A 85 -14.16 15.52 -19.85
#